data_AF-A0A1N6HBG8-F1
#
_entry.id   AF-A0A1N6HBG8-F1
#
_cell.length_a   1.000
_cell.length_b   1.000
_cell.length_c   1.000
_cell.angle_alpha   90.00
_cell.angle_beta   90.00
_cell.angle_gamma   90.00
#
_symmetry.space_group_name_H-M   'P 1'
#
loop_
_entity.id
_entity.type
_entity.pdbx_description
1 polymer ?
#
loop_
_entity_poly.entity_id
_entity_poly.type
_entity_poly.pdbx_seq_one_letter_code
_entity_poly.pdbx_strand_id
1 'polypeptide(L)'
;MNILKILDKLSDDKFFTAEASRLDTITNITNFGKKAAVAAIPLGLGALMTTPVKGGTTKAESSFAFKSTLTDALQLALVLEYLEDEYYRMGLGTSGLIPNADRTVFMQISKHETAHVAFLKSALTSLGQTPGAKPTFDFTAKGNFSPFTDYNQFLILAQAFEDTGVRAYKGQAGNVMSNKDVLTAALQIHSVEARHASQVRRMRANKGWIELANGGNMPSATNPVYAGEQNTNQAGFNTATAFGAEAGSASYDEPMSGSDAQTIASLFIA
;
A
#
# COMPACT_ATOMS: atom_id res chain seq x y z
N MET A 1 -7.18 25.31 -7.57
CA MET A 1 -6.06 24.89 -6.73
C MET A 1 -5.24 23.90 -7.54
N ASN A 2 -3.98 24.23 -7.81
CA ASN A 2 -3.19 23.62 -8.86
C ASN A 2 -2.54 22.34 -8.32
N ILE A 3 -3.08 21.18 -8.69
CA ILE A 3 -2.62 19.84 -8.24
C ILE A 3 -1.13 19.63 -8.53
N LEU A 4 -0.61 20.31 -9.55
CA LEU A 4 0.82 20.39 -9.88
C LEU A 4 1.69 20.89 -8.70
N LYS A 5 1.17 21.72 -7.78
CA LYS A 5 1.94 22.19 -6.60
C LYS A 5 1.97 21.19 -5.44
N ILE A 6 1.03 20.25 -5.39
CA ILE A 6 1.06 19.15 -4.42
C ILE A 6 1.98 18.05 -4.95
N LEU A 7 1.92 17.82 -6.27
CA LEU A 7 2.83 16.92 -6.99
C LEU A 7 4.28 17.37 -6.86
N ASP A 8 4.57 18.67 -7.09
CA ASP A 8 5.91 19.27 -6.92
C ASP A 8 6.43 19.09 -5.48
N LYS A 9 5.55 19.14 -4.47
CA LYS A 9 5.91 18.94 -3.06
C LYS A 9 6.11 17.47 -2.67
N LEU A 10 5.56 16.51 -3.38
CA LEU A 10 5.78 15.07 -3.09
C LEU A 10 6.99 14.52 -3.86
N SER A 11 7.41 15.20 -4.92
CA SER A 11 8.57 14.85 -5.74
C SER A 11 9.86 15.64 -5.44
N ASP A 12 9.78 16.73 -4.67
CA ASP A 12 10.93 17.59 -4.33
C ASP A 12 11.55 17.15 -2.99
N ASP A 13 12.85 16.81 -2.99
CA ASP A 13 13.65 16.40 -1.82
C ASP A 13 13.60 17.44 -0.67
N LYS A 14 13.21 18.68 -0.96
CA LYS A 14 12.99 19.75 0.02
C LYS A 14 11.81 19.52 0.95
N PHE A 15 10.83 18.69 0.57
CA PHE A 15 9.71 18.32 1.45
C PHE A 15 10.18 17.51 2.66
N PHE A 16 11.27 16.76 2.53
CA PHE A 16 11.83 15.91 3.58
C PHE A 16 12.88 16.61 4.45
N THR A 17 13.18 17.89 4.19
CA THR A 17 14.29 18.62 4.83
C THR A 17 13.94 20.01 5.38
N ALA A 18 12.79 20.61 5.06
CA ALA A 18 12.39 21.89 5.65
C ALA A 18 11.15 21.75 6.53
N GLU A 19 11.27 22.18 7.80
CA GLU A 19 10.17 22.30 8.76
C GLU A 19 8.97 23.01 8.11
N ALA A 20 7.94 22.24 7.76
CA ALA A 20 6.70 22.79 7.23
C ALA A 20 6.02 23.62 8.33
N SER A 21 6.06 24.94 8.18
CA SER A 21 5.40 25.89 9.08
C SER A 21 3.92 25.53 9.26
N ARG A 22 3.48 25.46 10.53
CA ARG A 22 2.15 25.01 10.99
C ARG A 22 0.96 25.73 10.33
N LEU A 23 1.18 26.82 9.60
CA LEU A 23 0.16 27.59 8.87
C LEU A 23 -0.18 27.01 7.48
N ASP A 24 0.75 26.34 6.81
CA ASP A 24 0.53 25.81 5.46
C ASP A 24 -0.30 24.51 5.43
N THR A 25 -0.25 23.74 6.52
CA THR A 25 -1.01 22.49 6.67
C THR A 25 -2.50 22.74 6.88
N ILE A 26 -2.86 23.83 7.59
CA ILE A 26 -4.25 24.20 7.91
C ILE A 26 -4.98 24.76 6.67
N THR A 27 -4.26 25.44 5.78
CA THR A 27 -4.83 26.09 4.59
C THR A 27 -5.17 25.08 3.47
N ASN A 28 -4.49 23.93 3.42
CA ASN A 28 -4.78 22.87 2.44
C ASN A 28 -5.89 21.90 2.91
N ILE A 29 -6.00 21.64 4.21
CA ILE A 29 -7.09 20.86 4.82
C ILE A 29 -8.45 21.54 4.63
N THR A 30 -8.51 22.88 4.75
CA THR A 30 -9.76 23.64 4.59
C THR A 30 -10.28 23.69 3.15
N ASN A 31 -9.42 23.52 2.14
CA ASN A 31 -9.85 23.49 0.73
C ASN A 31 -10.34 22.11 0.26
N PHE A 32 -9.92 21.05 0.94
CA PHE A 32 -10.43 19.69 0.74
C PHE A 32 -11.84 19.53 1.33
N GLY A 33 -12.08 20.08 2.53
CA GLY A 33 -13.41 20.10 3.15
C GLY A 33 -14.45 20.94 2.40
N LYS A 34 -14.04 22.00 1.70
CA LYS A 34 -14.96 22.89 0.95
C LYS A 34 -15.53 22.28 -0.34
N LYS A 35 -14.91 21.24 -0.91
CA LYS A 35 -15.39 20.58 -2.13
C LYS A 35 -16.27 19.35 -1.88
N ALA A 36 -16.35 18.87 -0.64
CA ALA A 36 -17.23 17.77 -0.24
C ALA A 36 -18.60 18.24 0.32
N ALA A 37 -18.82 19.55 0.44
CA ALA A 37 -20.00 20.12 1.12
C ALA A 37 -21.18 20.48 0.20
N VAL A 38 -21.24 19.97 -1.04
CA VAL A 38 -22.38 20.21 -1.95
C VAL A 38 -22.88 18.88 -2.53
N ALA A 39 -23.47 18.04 -1.67
CA ALA A 39 -24.39 16.97 -2.07
C ALA A 39 -25.21 16.49 -0.86
N ALA A 40 -25.92 17.42 -0.22
CA ALA A 40 -26.98 17.09 0.73
C ALA A 40 -28.22 17.92 0.39
N ILE A 41 -29.02 17.44 -0.58
CA ILE A 41 -30.43 17.82 -0.71
C ILE A 41 -31.25 16.54 -0.93
N PRO A 42 -32.23 16.24 -0.06
CA PRO A 42 -33.15 15.12 -0.24
C PRO A 42 -34.35 15.58 -1.07
N LEU A 43 -34.55 15.00 -2.26
CA LEU A 43 -35.82 15.12 -3.00
C LEU A 43 -36.11 13.78 -3.71
N GLY A 44 -37.10 13.06 -3.18
CA GLY A 44 -37.72 11.94 -3.86
C GLY A 44 -38.80 12.39 -4.86
N LEU A 45 -39.12 11.50 -5.83
CA LEU A 45 -40.46 11.14 -6.32
C LEU A 45 -40.42 10.70 -7.81
N GLY A 46 -40.91 9.48 -8.10
CA GLY A 46 -41.36 8.99 -9.43
C GLY A 46 -40.34 8.14 -10.20
N ALA A 47 -40.34 6.80 -10.16
CA ALA A 47 -41.29 5.80 -10.70
C ALA A 47 -41.30 5.67 -12.23
N LEU A 48 -40.77 4.54 -12.75
CA LEU A 48 -41.14 3.73 -13.94
C LEU A 48 -39.90 2.88 -14.37
N MET A 49 -39.88 1.56 -14.64
CA MET A 49 -40.88 0.54 -14.97
C MET A 49 -40.36 -0.89 -14.60
N THR A 50 -41.20 -1.65 -13.89
CA THR A 50 -41.58 -3.08 -14.02
C THR A 50 -40.52 -4.15 -14.42
N THR A 51 -40.24 -5.17 -13.59
CA THR A 51 -41.03 -6.43 -13.46
C THR A 51 -40.49 -7.32 -12.29
N PRO A 52 -41.25 -8.33 -11.80
CA PRO A 52 -41.30 -8.67 -10.38
C PRO A 52 -40.53 -9.95 -9.98
N VAL A 53 -40.02 -10.00 -8.75
CA VAL A 53 -39.96 -11.26 -7.98
C VAL A 53 -40.39 -10.98 -6.54
N LYS A 54 -41.41 -11.75 -6.11
CA LYS A 54 -41.99 -11.79 -4.76
C LYS A 54 -41.00 -12.37 -3.75
N GLY A 55 -41.04 -11.81 -2.54
CA GLY A 55 -41.12 -12.61 -1.32
C GLY A 55 -39.89 -12.58 -0.41
N GLY A 56 -39.96 -11.75 0.63
CA GLY A 56 -39.05 -11.83 1.77
C GLY A 56 -39.18 -10.60 2.67
N THR A 57 -40.00 -10.69 3.73
CA THR A 57 -39.97 -9.74 4.83
C THR A 57 -38.61 -9.81 5.52
N THR A 58 -37.76 -8.81 5.33
CA THR A 58 -36.57 -8.61 6.17
C THR A 58 -36.71 -7.35 7.00
N LYS A 59 -36.43 -7.55 8.28
CA LYS A 59 -36.46 -6.58 9.36
C LYS A 59 -35.43 -5.48 9.08
N ALA A 60 -35.63 -4.32 9.71
CA ALA A 60 -34.63 -3.27 9.76
C ALA A 60 -33.31 -3.85 10.31
N GLU A 61 -32.39 -4.14 9.40
CA GLU A 61 -31.02 -4.55 9.71
C GLU A 61 -30.24 -3.29 10.03
N SER A 62 -29.83 -3.17 11.29
CA SER A 62 -28.85 -2.20 11.75
C SER A 62 -27.62 -2.26 10.86
N SER A 63 -27.44 -1.22 10.05
CA SER A 63 -26.38 -1.13 9.06
C SER A 63 -25.04 -0.84 9.73
N PHE A 64 -24.34 -1.87 10.20
CA PHE A 64 -22.87 -1.78 10.26
C PHE A 64 -22.35 -1.98 8.85
N ALA A 65 -22.42 -0.90 8.07
CA ALA A 65 -22.04 -0.88 6.66
C ALA A 65 -20.52 -1.13 6.52
N PHE A 66 -20.16 -2.25 5.87
CA PHE A 66 -18.94 -2.27 5.06
C PHE A 66 -19.10 -1.18 4.01
N LYS A 67 -18.11 -0.29 3.97
CA LYS A 67 -18.15 0.84 3.07
C LYS A 67 -17.62 0.39 1.70
N SER A 68 -17.83 1.21 0.69
CA SER A 68 -17.51 0.89 -0.72
C SER A 68 -16.17 0.17 -0.93
N THR A 69 -16.05 -0.62 -2.00
CA THR A 69 -14.78 -1.26 -2.43
C THR A 69 -13.58 -0.32 -2.43
N LEU A 70 -13.79 0.96 -2.76
CA LEU A 70 -12.78 2.01 -2.67
C LEU A 70 -12.25 2.22 -1.25
N THR A 71 -13.14 2.35 -0.27
CA THR A 71 -12.75 2.63 1.12
C THR A 71 -12.14 1.40 1.77
N ASP A 72 -12.57 0.20 1.40
CA ASP A 72 -11.96 -1.05 1.88
C ASP A 72 -10.53 -1.19 1.35
N ALA A 73 -10.29 -0.86 0.08
CA ALA A 73 -8.94 -0.80 -0.49
C ALA A 73 -8.03 0.21 0.23
N LEU A 74 -8.56 1.38 0.59
CA LEU A 74 -7.79 2.39 1.35
C LEU A 74 -7.52 1.99 2.80
N GLN A 75 -8.44 1.28 3.45
CA GLN A 75 -8.22 0.76 4.80
C GLN A 75 -7.17 -0.36 4.79
N LEU A 76 -7.20 -1.24 3.78
CA LEU A 76 -6.17 -2.25 3.60
C LEU A 76 -4.80 -1.59 3.39
N ALA A 77 -4.69 -0.64 2.47
CA ALA A 77 -3.46 0.11 2.25
C ALA A 77 -2.95 0.72 3.56
N LEU A 78 -3.83 1.34 4.35
CA LEU A 78 -3.44 1.96 5.62
C LEU A 78 -2.84 0.96 6.62
N VAL A 79 -3.33 -0.27 6.66
CA VAL A 79 -2.75 -1.33 7.52
C VAL A 79 -1.36 -1.75 7.04
N LEU A 80 -1.14 -1.84 5.73
CA LEU A 80 0.17 -2.16 5.15
C LEU A 80 1.18 -1.05 5.43
N GLU A 81 0.80 0.21 5.20
CA GLU A 81 1.67 1.37 5.48
C GLU A 81 2.01 1.50 6.97
N TYR A 82 1.07 1.16 7.87
CA TYR A 82 1.36 1.11 9.30
C TYR A 82 2.39 0.04 9.64
N LEU A 83 2.35 -1.09 8.96
CA LEU A 83 3.27 -2.21 9.16
C LEU A 83 4.68 -1.80 8.74
N GLU A 84 4.83 -1.18 7.57
CA GLU A 84 6.11 -0.73 7.04
C GLU A 84 6.67 0.46 7.85
N ASP A 85 5.85 1.48 8.15
CA ASP A 85 6.26 2.64 8.97
C ASP A 85 6.79 2.21 10.35
N GLU A 86 6.07 1.33 11.05
CA GLU A 86 6.51 0.85 12.36
C GLU A 86 7.78 0.02 12.23
N TYR A 87 7.87 -0.85 11.22
CA TYR A 87 9.02 -1.71 11.00
C TYR A 87 10.31 -0.92 10.80
N TYR A 88 10.29 0.08 9.92
CA TYR A 88 11.45 0.91 9.64
C TYR A 88 11.82 1.81 10.82
N ARG A 89 10.83 2.36 11.53
CA ARG A 89 11.09 3.14 12.75
C ARG A 89 11.73 2.29 13.85
N MET A 90 11.27 1.05 14.05
CA MET A 90 11.90 0.11 14.98
C MET A 90 13.31 -0.28 14.56
N GLY A 91 13.53 -0.57 13.28
CA GLY A 91 14.84 -0.93 12.74
C GLY A 91 15.87 0.21 12.89
N LEU A 92 15.48 1.43 12.55
CA LEU A 92 16.31 2.63 12.71
C LEU A 92 16.61 2.96 14.18
N GLY A 93 15.65 2.69 15.07
CA GLY A 93 15.80 2.87 16.52
C GLY A 93 16.66 1.80 17.20
N THR A 94 16.89 0.66 16.55
CA THR A 94 17.70 -0.42 17.11
C THR A 94 19.19 -0.15 16.90
N SER A 95 19.90 0.09 18.00
CA SER A 95 21.33 0.41 17.99
C SER A 95 22.15 -0.74 17.40
N GLY A 96 22.97 -0.44 16.40
CA GLY A 96 23.89 -1.40 15.77
C GLY A 96 23.24 -2.38 14.81
N LEU A 97 21.92 -2.32 14.59
CA LEU A 97 21.23 -3.19 13.62
C LEU A 97 21.58 -2.83 12.18
N ILE A 98 21.30 -1.59 11.77
CA ILE A 98 21.48 -1.13 10.39
C ILE A 98 22.88 -0.50 10.24
N PRO A 99 23.75 -1.03 9.36
CA PRO A 99 25.07 -0.47 9.07
C PRO A 99 24.99 0.98 8.61
N ASN A 100 25.96 1.80 8.99
CA ASN A 100 25.96 3.24 8.67
C ASN A 100 25.82 3.55 7.17
N ALA A 101 26.39 2.71 6.30
CA ALA A 101 26.29 2.86 4.85
C ALA A 101 24.84 2.76 4.34
N ASP A 102 24.00 2.00 5.05
CA ASP A 102 22.64 1.66 4.64
C ASP A 102 21.58 2.50 5.38
N ARG A 103 21.95 3.16 6.49
CA ARG A 103 21.03 3.92 7.33
C ARG A 103 20.28 5.01 6.57
N THR A 104 20.95 5.74 5.67
CA THR A 104 20.32 6.83 4.92
C THR A 104 19.21 6.33 4.00
N VAL A 105 19.34 5.13 3.44
CA VAL A 105 18.32 4.47 2.63
C VAL A 105 17.08 4.21 3.48
N PHE A 106 17.22 3.51 4.61
CA PHE A 106 16.07 3.20 5.47
C PHE A 106 15.46 4.42 6.15
N MET A 107 16.25 5.48 6.41
CA MET A 107 15.70 6.77 6.84
C MET A 107 14.80 7.39 5.77
N GLN A 108 15.16 7.28 4.49
CA GLN A 108 14.34 7.81 3.41
C GLN A 108 13.05 6.99 3.24
N ILE A 109 13.17 5.66 3.23
CA ILE A 109 12.01 4.75 3.18
C ILE A 109 11.06 5.05 4.35
N SER A 110 11.56 5.09 5.58
CA SER A 110 10.74 5.42 6.76
C SER A 110 10.02 6.76 6.65
N LYS A 111 10.62 7.78 6.02
CA LYS A 111 9.95 9.07 5.79
C LYS A 111 8.81 8.96 4.77
N HIS A 112 8.97 8.12 3.75
CA HIS A 112 7.92 7.87 2.77
C HIS A 112 6.75 7.13 3.43
N GLU A 113 6.99 6.07 4.21
CA GLU A 113 5.91 5.34 4.87
C GLU A 113 5.12 6.19 5.86
N THR A 114 5.80 7.03 6.65
CA THR A 114 5.13 8.01 7.51
C THR A 114 4.22 8.95 6.67
N ALA A 115 4.67 9.36 5.48
CA ALA A 115 3.90 10.23 4.61
C ALA A 115 2.71 9.51 3.96
N HIS A 116 2.86 8.25 3.55
CA HIS A 116 1.79 7.42 3.02
C HIS A 116 0.69 7.18 4.07
N VAL A 117 1.06 6.83 5.31
CA VAL A 117 0.12 6.74 6.44
C VAL A 117 -0.67 8.05 6.61
N ALA A 118 0.02 9.19 6.62
CA ALA A 118 -0.64 10.49 6.79
C ALA A 118 -1.61 10.80 5.64
N PHE A 119 -1.20 10.51 4.40
CA PHE A 119 -2.03 10.65 3.22
C PHE A 119 -3.29 9.79 3.30
N LEU A 120 -3.15 8.49 3.57
CA LEU A 120 -4.27 7.55 3.61
C LEU A 120 -5.28 7.91 4.70
N LYS A 121 -4.81 8.31 5.89
CA LYS A 121 -5.69 8.80 6.96
C LYS A 121 -6.50 10.03 6.53
N SER A 122 -5.85 10.97 5.82
CA SER A 122 -6.51 12.15 5.27
C SER A 122 -7.54 11.79 4.19
N ALA A 123 -7.17 10.92 3.24
CA ALA A 123 -8.05 10.45 2.18
C ALA A 123 -9.29 9.73 2.72
N LEU A 124 -9.10 8.83 3.69
CA LEU A 124 -10.19 8.17 4.40
C LEU A 124 -11.10 9.20 5.08
N THR A 125 -10.54 10.13 5.86
CA THR A 125 -11.33 11.15 6.57
C THR A 125 -12.18 11.99 5.62
N SER A 126 -11.65 12.34 4.45
CA SER A 126 -12.38 13.11 3.43
C SER A 126 -13.56 12.39 2.81
N LEU A 127 -13.47 11.07 2.76
CA LEU A 127 -14.52 10.18 2.26
C LEU A 127 -15.53 9.86 3.37
N GLY A 128 -15.50 10.59 4.50
CA GLY A 128 -16.36 10.33 5.66
C GLY A 128 -16.00 9.04 6.39
N GLN A 129 -14.73 8.62 6.32
CA GLN A 129 -14.21 7.42 6.96
C GLN A 129 -13.46 7.74 8.24
N THR A 130 -13.64 6.91 9.25
CA THR A 130 -12.69 6.86 10.35
C THR A 130 -11.52 6.00 9.90
N PRO A 131 -10.28 6.53 9.83
CA PRO A 131 -9.13 5.70 9.53
C PRO A 131 -8.97 4.59 10.56
N GLY A 132 -8.63 3.38 10.10
CA GLY A 132 -8.35 2.25 10.98
C GLY A 132 -7.30 2.58 12.03
N ALA A 133 -7.46 2.02 13.23
CA ALA A 133 -6.45 2.12 14.26
C ALA A 133 -5.21 1.31 13.84
N LYS A 134 -4.01 1.82 14.16
CA LYS A 134 -2.76 1.09 13.97
C LYS A 134 -2.77 -0.15 14.87
N PRO A 135 -2.62 -1.37 14.33
CA PRO A 135 -2.53 -2.56 15.16
C PRO A 135 -1.19 -2.61 15.90
N THR A 136 -1.11 -3.48 16.90
CA THR A 136 0.18 -3.86 17.51
C THR A 136 0.83 -4.89 16.62
N PHE A 137 2.11 -4.72 16.30
CA PHE A 137 2.84 -5.64 15.44
C PHE A 137 3.80 -6.55 16.22
N ASP A 138 3.83 -7.83 15.85
CA ASP A 138 4.86 -8.81 16.19
C ASP A 138 5.70 -9.14 14.95
N PHE A 139 6.83 -8.45 14.80
CA PHE A 139 7.75 -8.67 13.68
C PHE A 139 8.57 -9.97 13.78
N THR A 140 8.43 -10.74 14.85
CA THR A 140 9.00 -12.09 14.91
C THR A 140 8.14 -13.10 14.16
N ALA A 141 6.90 -12.74 13.81
CA ALA A 141 5.88 -13.64 13.27
C ALA A 141 5.83 -14.95 14.05
N LYS A 142 5.61 -14.86 15.38
CA LYS A 142 5.57 -16.01 16.29
C LYS A 142 6.90 -16.79 16.35
N GLY A 143 8.03 -16.08 16.27
CA GLY A 143 9.38 -16.63 16.39
C GLY A 143 10.00 -17.15 15.09
N ASN A 144 9.37 -16.95 13.94
CA ASN A 144 9.92 -17.31 12.63
C ASN A 144 11.05 -16.37 12.17
N PHE A 145 11.08 -15.14 12.68
CA PHE A 145 12.07 -14.12 12.30
C PHE A 145 12.69 -13.46 13.54
N SER A 146 13.88 -12.89 13.37
CA SER A 146 14.57 -12.09 14.40
C SER A 146 15.12 -10.79 13.79
N PRO A 147 14.26 -9.93 13.22
CA PRO A 147 14.68 -8.83 12.36
C PRO A 147 15.39 -7.70 13.10
N PHE A 148 15.26 -7.60 14.42
CA PHE A 148 15.89 -6.54 15.21
C PHE A 148 17.16 -6.99 15.94
N THR A 149 17.62 -8.22 15.68
CA THR A 149 18.92 -8.71 16.18
C THR A 149 19.82 -9.22 15.06
N ASP A 150 19.27 -9.42 13.86
CA ASP A 150 20.00 -9.86 12.67
C ASP A 150 19.63 -8.96 11.48
N TYR A 151 20.60 -8.24 10.94
CA TYR A 151 20.40 -7.34 9.80
C TYR A 151 20.01 -8.07 8.50
N ASN A 152 20.42 -9.32 8.30
CA ASN A 152 19.97 -10.09 7.13
C ASN A 152 18.48 -10.43 7.25
N GLN A 153 18.02 -10.79 8.45
CA GLN A 153 16.60 -10.98 8.74
C GLN A 153 15.82 -9.65 8.61
N PHE A 154 16.45 -8.52 8.96
CA PHE A 154 15.89 -7.20 8.70
C PHE A 154 15.64 -6.98 7.19
N LEU A 155 16.66 -7.21 6.37
CA LEU A 155 16.55 -7.05 4.92
C LEU A 155 15.54 -8.03 4.28
N ILE A 156 15.46 -9.27 4.79
CA ILE A 156 14.48 -10.27 4.32
C ILE A 156 13.05 -9.76 4.52
N LEU A 157 12.72 -9.28 5.71
CA LEU A 157 11.37 -8.79 5.98
C LEU A 157 11.09 -7.44 5.31
N ALA A 158 12.07 -6.53 5.26
CA ALA A 158 11.96 -5.31 4.47
C ALA A 158 11.57 -5.65 3.02
N GLN A 159 12.27 -6.58 2.38
CA GLN A 159 11.94 -6.99 1.01
C GLN A 159 10.53 -7.58 0.93
N ALA A 160 10.16 -8.45 1.88
CA ALA A 160 8.84 -9.08 1.88
C ALA A 160 7.69 -8.07 2.04
N PHE A 161 7.88 -7.01 2.82
CA PHE A 161 6.88 -5.96 3.01
C PHE A 161 6.73 -5.11 1.77
N GLU A 162 7.84 -4.54 1.27
CA GLU A 162 7.84 -3.73 0.06
C GLU A 162 7.23 -4.48 -1.15
N ASP A 163 7.59 -5.76 -1.31
CA ASP A 163 7.04 -6.61 -2.38
C ASP A 163 5.54 -6.86 -2.19
N THR A 164 5.07 -6.97 -0.95
CA THR A 164 3.63 -7.06 -0.63
C THR A 164 2.93 -5.74 -0.94
N GLY A 165 3.50 -4.60 -0.55
CA GLY A 165 2.99 -3.25 -0.82
C GLY A 165 2.80 -2.99 -2.31
N VAL A 166 3.87 -3.19 -3.11
CA VAL A 166 3.86 -3.05 -4.58
C VAL A 166 2.69 -3.82 -5.20
N ARG A 167 2.59 -5.11 -4.87
CA ARG A 167 1.60 -6.01 -5.48
C ARG A 167 0.18 -5.71 -4.98
N ALA A 168 0.02 -5.34 -3.71
CA ALA A 168 -1.27 -4.96 -3.14
C ALA A 168 -1.81 -3.67 -3.77
N TYR A 169 -1.00 -2.62 -3.89
CA TYR A 169 -1.42 -1.38 -4.56
C TYR A 169 -1.85 -1.63 -6.01
N LYS A 170 -1.08 -2.43 -6.76
CA LYS A 170 -1.45 -2.82 -8.12
C LYS A 170 -2.77 -3.59 -8.16
N GLY A 171 -2.95 -4.57 -7.27
CA GLY A 171 -4.15 -5.38 -7.20
C GLY A 171 -5.40 -4.62 -6.75
N GLN A 172 -5.23 -3.56 -5.94
CA GLN A 172 -6.33 -2.71 -5.49
C GLN A 172 -6.63 -1.53 -6.43
N ALA A 173 -5.82 -1.29 -7.48
CA ALA A 173 -6.01 -0.17 -8.39
C ALA A 173 -7.42 -0.14 -9.02
N GLY A 174 -7.97 -1.31 -9.36
CA GLY A 174 -9.34 -1.43 -9.89
C GLY A 174 -10.42 -1.02 -8.87
N ASN A 175 -10.18 -1.20 -7.57
CA ASN A 175 -11.14 -0.85 -6.52
C ASN A 175 -11.20 0.65 -6.26
N VAL A 176 -10.13 1.39 -6.56
CA VAL A 176 -10.06 2.85 -6.39
C VAL A 176 -10.30 3.63 -7.68
N MET A 177 -10.44 2.95 -8.83
CA MET A 177 -10.45 3.59 -10.15
C MET A 177 -11.59 4.59 -10.40
N SER A 178 -12.69 4.46 -9.65
CA SER A 178 -13.85 5.35 -9.74
C SER A 178 -13.54 6.76 -9.24
N ASN A 179 -12.52 6.93 -8.39
CA ASN A 179 -12.03 8.21 -7.93
C ASN A 179 -10.64 8.47 -8.50
N LYS A 180 -10.57 9.36 -9.52
CA LYS A 180 -9.33 9.61 -10.25
C LYS A 180 -8.22 10.24 -9.42
N ASP A 181 -8.58 11.04 -8.42
CA ASP A 181 -7.59 11.63 -7.51
C ASP A 181 -6.97 10.56 -6.61
N VAL A 182 -7.81 9.67 -6.05
CA VAL A 182 -7.34 8.52 -5.25
C VAL A 182 -6.53 7.55 -6.09
N LEU A 183 -7.00 7.20 -7.29
CA LEU A 183 -6.26 6.32 -8.21
C LEU A 183 -4.89 6.90 -8.55
N THR A 184 -4.82 8.20 -8.85
CA THR A 184 -3.55 8.86 -9.18
C THR A 184 -2.56 8.76 -8.02
N ALA A 185 -3.02 9.05 -6.80
CA ALA A 185 -2.17 8.95 -5.62
C ALA A 185 -1.76 7.50 -5.32
N ALA A 186 -2.68 6.53 -5.44
CA ALA A 186 -2.37 5.11 -5.24
C ALA A 186 -1.30 4.61 -6.23
N LEU A 187 -1.36 5.04 -7.50
CA LEU A 187 -0.34 4.69 -8.50
C LEU A 187 1.01 5.39 -8.25
N GLN A 188 1.00 6.56 -7.60
CA GLN A 188 2.24 7.23 -7.18
C GLN A 188 2.91 6.51 -6.02
N ILE A 189 2.13 6.11 -5.01
CA ILE A 189 2.64 5.31 -3.89
C ILE A 189 3.17 3.97 -4.41
N HIS A 190 2.42 3.27 -5.26
CA HIS A 190 2.87 2.05 -5.93
C HIS A 190 4.25 2.20 -6.61
N SER A 191 4.51 3.34 -7.26
CA SER A 191 5.82 3.62 -7.88
C SER A 191 6.92 3.97 -6.89
N VAL A 192 6.58 4.50 -5.70
CA VAL A 192 7.52 4.68 -4.58
C VAL A 192 7.88 3.31 -3.99
N GLU A 193 6.89 2.48 -3.65
CA GLU A 193 7.10 1.10 -3.16
C GLU A 193 7.96 0.28 -4.12
N ALA A 194 7.73 0.39 -5.43
CA ALA A 194 8.53 -0.36 -6.42
C ALA A 194 10.02 0.04 -6.39
N ARG A 195 10.32 1.31 -6.06
CA ARG A 195 11.71 1.79 -5.90
C ARG A 195 12.31 1.29 -4.59
N HIS A 196 11.55 1.27 -3.51
CA HIS A 196 11.98 0.69 -2.24
C HIS A 196 12.28 -0.81 -2.38
N ALA A 197 11.33 -1.58 -2.92
CA ALA A 197 11.48 -3.00 -3.22
C ALA A 197 12.75 -3.27 -4.03
N SER A 198 12.94 -2.55 -5.14
CA SER A 198 14.14 -2.67 -5.98
C SER A 198 15.43 -2.36 -5.20
N GLN A 199 15.44 -1.27 -4.42
CA GLN A 199 16.59 -0.89 -3.61
C GLN A 199 16.94 -1.95 -2.55
N VAL A 200 15.95 -2.45 -1.80
CA VAL A 200 16.15 -3.48 -0.77
C VAL A 200 16.66 -4.78 -1.39
N ARG A 201 16.07 -5.22 -2.52
CA ARG A 201 16.58 -6.40 -3.26
C ARG A 201 18.05 -6.22 -3.65
N ARG A 202 18.43 -5.05 -4.15
CA ARG A 202 19.82 -4.75 -4.51
C ARG A 202 20.76 -4.76 -3.31
N MET A 203 20.32 -4.29 -2.15
CA MET A 203 21.08 -4.38 -0.89
C MET A 203 21.29 -5.82 -0.44
N ARG A 204 20.38 -6.73 -0.81
CA ARG A 204 20.52 -8.19 -0.65
C ARG A 204 21.30 -8.87 -1.77
N ALA A 205 21.96 -8.10 -2.64
CA ALA A 205 22.68 -8.58 -3.83
C ALA A 205 21.81 -9.34 -4.85
N ASN A 206 20.50 -9.09 -4.86
CA ASN A 206 19.56 -9.63 -5.84
C ASN A 206 19.36 -8.64 -7.02
N LYS A 207 18.66 -9.12 -8.06
CA LYS A 207 18.14 -8.26 -9.13
C LYS A 207 17.11 -7.28 -8.55
N GLY A 208 16.91 -6.13 -9.21
CA GLY A 208 15.89 -5.16 -8.78
C GLY A 208 14.44 -5.62 -8.99
N TRP A 209 14.25 -6.75 -9.67
CA TRP A 209 12.96 -7.35 -10.03
C TRP A 209 12.95 -8.85 -9.68
N ILE A 210 11.75 -9.44 -9.67
CA ILE A 210 11.52 -10.87 -9.39
C ILE A 210 11.50 -11.65 -10.72
N GLU A 211 11.99 -12.88 -10.70
CA GLU A 211 11.88 -13.82 -11.82
C GLU A 211 11.31 -15.13 -11.29
N LEU A 212 10.32 -15.71 -11.97
CA LEU A 212 9.78 -17.05 -11.68
C LEU A 212 9.38 -17.25 -10.20
N ALA A 213 8.76 -16.24 -9.58
CA ALA A 213 8.42 -16.23 -8.15
C ALA A 213 9.62 -16.42 -7.19
N ASN A 214 10.84 -16.14 -7.64
CA ASN A 214 12.05 -16.22 -6.84
C ASN A 214 12.40 -14.84 -6.26
N GLY A 215 12.06 -14.63 -4.98
CA GLY A 215 12.45 -13.44 -4.23
C GLY A 215 13.94 -13.36 -3.82
N GLY A 216 14.78 -14.30 -4.25
CA GLY A 216 16.22 -14.29 -3.93
C GLY A 216 16.54 -14.78 -2.52
N ASN A 217 16.71 -16.11 -2.38
CA ASN A 217 17.08 -16.80 -1.13
C ASN A 217 16.20 -16.41 0.06
N MET A 218 14.90 -16.30 -0.17
CA MET A 218 13.93 -15.94 0.87
C MET A 218 13.49 -17.19 1.67
N PRO A 219 13.24 -17.08 3.00
CA PRO A 219 12.69 -18.18 3.79
C PRO A 219 11.31 -18.63 3.29
N SER A 220 10.97 -19.91 3.45
CA SER A 220 9.69 -20.46 2.97
C SER A 220 8.45 -19.75 3.55
N ALA A 221 8.57 -19.15 4.73
CA ALA A 221 7.53 -18.35 5.35
C ALA A 221 7.10 -17.13 4.50
N THR A 222 7.96 -16.64 3.60
CA THR A 222 7.64 -15.52 2.70
C THR A 222 7.10 -15.97 1.34
N ASN A 223 6.97 -17.28 1.08
CA ASN A 223 6.47 -17.78 -0.20
C ASN A 223 5.14 -17.13 -0.67
N PRO A 224 4.17 -16.82 0.22
CA PRO A 224 2.94 -16.14 -0.19
C PRO A 224 3.17 -14.77 -0.86
N VAL A 225 4.26 -14.06 -0.50
CA VAL A 225 4.62 -12.75 -1.09
C VAL A 225 4.93 -12.85 -2.57
N TYR A 226 5.38 -14.02 -3.05
CA TYR A 226 5.81 -14.23 -4.44
C TYR A 226 4.86 -15.11 -5.24
N ALA A 227 3.77 -15.59 -4.62
CA ALA A 227 2.80 -16.44 -5.30
C ALA A 227 2.18 -15.70 -6.49
N GLY A 228 2.34 -16.25 -7.70
CA GLY A 228 1.82 -15.68 -8.95
C GLY A 228 2.87 -14.96 -9.80
N GLU A 229 3.99 -14.52 -9.21
CA GLU A 229 5.07 -13.79 -9.90
C GLU A 229 5.80 -14.61 -10.99
N GLN A 230 5.49 -15.90 -11.14
CA GLN A 230 5.96 -16.73 -12.25
C GLN A 230 5.12 -16.56 -13.54
N ASN A 231 4.10 -15.72 -13.54
CA ASN A 231 3.21 -15.54 -14.68
C ASN A 231 3.94 -14.93 -15.88
N THR A 232 3.91 -15.63 -17.02
CA THR A 232 4.48 -15.14 -18.28
C THR A 232 3.40 -14.74 -19.28
N ASN A 233 2.12 -14.97 -18.97
CA ASN A 233 1.00 -14.66 -19.85
C ASN A 233 0.32 -13.36 -19.43
N GLN A 234 0.50 -12.32 -20.23
CA GLN A 234 0.11 -10.95 -19.93
C GLN A 234 -0.96 -10.51 -20.90
N ALA A 235 -2.21 -10.41 -20.43
CA ALA A 235 -3.36 -10.08 -21.27
C ALA A 235 -3.47 -10.93 -22.57
N GLY A 236 -3.12 -12.21 -22.49
CA GLY A 236 -3.12 -13.15 -23.62
C GLY A 236 -1.82 -13.17 -24.45
N PHE A 237 -0.83 -12.36 -24.10
CA PHE A 237 0.50 -12.37 -24.70
C PHE A 237 1.49 -13.14 -23.83
N ASN A 238 2.09 -14.21 -24.37
CA ASN A 238 3.14 -14.96 -23.68
C ASN A 238 4.51 -14.29 -23.84
N THR A 239 4.94 -13.58 -22.81
CA THR A 239 6.24 -12.88 -22.74
C THR A 239 7.44 -13.82 -22.79
N ALA A 240 7.30 -15.06 -22.29
CA ALA A 240 8.40 -16.03 -22.29
C ALA A 240 8.81 -16.45 -23.71
N THR A 241 7.87 -16.45 -24.65
CA THR A 241 8.16 -16.74 -26.06
C THR A 241 9.08 -15.68 -26.69
N ALA A 242 9.00 -14.43 -26.21
CA ALA A 242 9.80 -13.32 -26.73
C ALA A 242 11.14 -13.17 -26.01
N PHE A 243 11.18 -13.40 -24.69
CA PHE A 243 12.33 -13.02 -23.85
C PHE A 243 12.94 -14.15 -23.02
N GLY A 244 12.36 -15.36 -23.05
CA GLY A 244 12.68 -16.44 -22.10
C GLY A 244 11.83 -16.34 -20.82
N ALA A 245 11.69 -17.44 -20.08
CA ALA A 245 10.76 -17.53 -18.95
C ALA A 245 11.11 -16.55 -17.82
N GLU A 246 12.39 -16.44 -17.49
CA GLU A 246 12.91 -15.54 -16.46
C GLU A 246 12.58 -14.08 -16.81
N ALA A 247 13.09 -13.57 -17.94
CA ALA A 247 12.86 -12.19 -18.35
C ALA A 247 11.38 -11.90 -18.68
N GLY A 248 10.64 -12.91 -19.17
CA GLY A 248 9.21 -12.82 -19.41
C GLY A 248 8.44 -12.58 -18.11
N SER A 249 8.70 -13.38 -17.08
CA SER A 249 8.08 -13.19 -15.76
C SER A 249 8.48 -11.86 -15.10
N ALA A 250 9.70 -11.37 -15.31
CA ALA A 250 10.17 -10.09 -14.80
C ALA A 250 9.59 -8.85 -15.52
N SER A 251 8.82 -9.04 -16.60
CA SER A 251 8.35 -7.92 -17.41
C SER A 251 7.25 -7.10 -16.71
N TYR A 252 6.60 -7.67 -15.69
CA TYR A 252 5.53 -7.05 -14.91
C TYR A 252 5.56 -7.56 -13.47
N ASP A 253 5.34 -6.68 -12.48
CA ASP A 253 5.01 -7.12 -11.12
C ASP A 253 3.56 -7.64 -11.11
N GLU A 254 3.27 -8.83 -10.58
CA GLU A 254 1.92 -9.40 -10.64
C GLU A 254 1.02 -8.84 -9.52
N PRO A 255 -0.25 -8.51 -9.81
CA PRO A 255 -1.15 -8.00 -8.78
C PRO A 255 -1.40 -9.04 -7.69
N MET A 256 -1.57 -8.56 -6.45
CA MET A 256 -1.99 -9.38 -5.31
C MET A 256 -3.41 -9.02 -4.89
N SER A 257 -4.23 -10.04 -4.57
CA SER A 257 -5.57 -9.78 -4.06
C SER A 257 -5.53 -9.12 -2.67
N GLY A 258 -6.58 -8.37 -2.33
CA GLY A 258 -6.63 -7.71 -1.02
C GLY A 258 -6.65 -8.70 0.15
N SER A 259 -7.29 -9.86 -0.04
CA SER A 259 -7.31 -10.94 0.95
C SER A 259 -5.95 -11.60 1.14
N ASP A 260 -5.16 -11.76 0.07
CA ASP A 260 -3.81 -12.33 0.20
C ASP A 260 -2.88 -11.34 0.91
N ALA A 261 -2.95 -10.05 0.56
CA ALA A 261 -2.20 -9.00 1.24
C ALA A 261 -2.56 -8.93 2.73
N GLN A 262 -3.85 -8.99 3.06
CA GLN A 262 -4.31 -9.05 4.45
C GLN A 262 -3.82 -10.30 5.18
N THR A 263 -3.81 -11.46 4.51
CA THR A 263 -3.32 -12.70 5.10
C THR A 263 -1.83 -12.61 5.43
N ILE A 264 -1.02 -12.03 4.54
CA ILE A 264 0.40 -11.79 4.77
C ILE A 264 0.60 -10.83 5.95
N ALA A 265 -0.09 -9.69 5.95
CA ALA A 265 0.03 -8.69 7.03
C ALA A 265 -0.39 -9.25 8.40
N SER A 266 -1.41 -10.13 8.43
CA SER A 266 -1.93 -10.73 9.66
C SER A 266 -0.92 -11.64 10.36
N LEU A 267 0.13 -12.11 9.68
CA LEU A 267 1.22 -12.87 10.31
C LEU A 267 1.98 -12.04 11.34
N PHE A 268 1.95 -10.72 11.19
CA PHE A 268 2.70 -9.76 11.98
C PHE A 268 1.83 -8.96 12.94
N ILE A 269 0.53 -9.27 13.08
CA ILE A 269 -0.37 -8.58 14.02
C ILE A 269 -0.48 -9.41 15.31
N ALA A 270 -0.30 -8.77 16.47
CA ALA A 270 -0.29 -9.36 17.80
C ALA A 270 -1.70 -9.48 18.44
#